data_AF-A0A5B8S263-F1
#
_entry.id   AF-A0A5B8S263-F1
#
_cell.length_a   1.000
_cell.length_b   1.000
_cell.length_c   1.000
_cell.angle_alpha   90.00
_cell.angle_beta   90.00
_cell.angle_gamma   90.00
#
_symmetry.space_group_name_H-M   'P 1'
#
loop_
_entity.id
_entity.type
_entity.pdbx_description
1 polymer ?
#
loop_
_entity_poly.entity_id
_entity_poly.type
_entity_poly.pdbx_seq_one_letter_code
_entity_poly.pdbx_strand_id
1 'polypeptide(L)' 'MSKALTVKLTGDEIEMLVDALEVDLEGYVEAAKEARANNKRDDVNTFTEAATRIQALMTKLQDLIED' A
#
# COMPACT_ATOMS: atom_id res chain seq x y z
N MET A 1 10.37 0.03 -14.22
CA MET A 1 10.05 1.29 -14.93
C MET A 1 10.08 2.42 -13.90
N SER A 2 11.03 3.34 -13.98
CA SER A 2 11.32 4.34 -12.93
C SER A 2 11.20 5.79 -13.41
N LYS A 3 10.37 6.05 -14.43
CA LYS A 3 10.09 7.42 -14.85
C LYS A 3 9.04 8.02 -13.91
N ALA A 4 9.42 9.04 -13.15
CA ALA A 4 8.48 9.79 -12.33
C ALA A 4 7.47 10.55 -13.21
N LEU A 5 6.22 10.61 -12.76
CA LEU A 5 5.16 11.42 -13.34
C LEU A 5 4.76 12.49 -12.32
N THR A 6 4.54 13.72 -12.78
CA THR A 6 3.93 14.76 -11.97
C THR A 6 2.42 14.67 -12.14
N VAL A 7 1.70 14.49 -11.03
CA VAL A 7 0.24 14.49 -10.97
C VAL A 7 -0.16 15.59 -9.98
N LYS A 8 -1.15 16.41 -10.34
CA LYS A 8 -1.75 17.37 -9.42
C LYS A 8 -2.99 16.73 -8.81
N LEU A 9 -3.08 16.75 -7.50
CA LEU A 9 -4.20 16.22 -6.72
C LEU A 9 -4.64 17.28 -5.71
N THR A 10 -5.92 17.29 -5.34
CA THR A 10 -6.44 18.03 -4.19
C THR A 10 -6.19 17.26 -2.89
N GLY A 11 -6.40 17.91 -1.73
CA GLY A 11 -6.37 17.24 -0.42
C GLY A 11 -7.39 16.10 -0.35
N ASP A 12 -8.65 16.37 -0.71
CA ASP A 12 -9.72 15.37 -0.77
C ASP A 12 -9.36 14.17 -1.66
N GLU A 13 -8.73 14.40 -2.83
CA GLU A 13 -8.28 13.32 -3.71
C GLU A 13 -7.15 12.50 -3.08
N ILE A 14 -6.27 13.13 -2.29
CA ILE A 14 -5.23 12.43 -1.54
C ILE A 14 -5.84 11.61 -0.40
N GLU A 15 -6.81 12.13 0.34
CA GLU A 15 -7.57 11.39 1.37
C GLU A 15 -8.25 10.15 0.77
N MET A 16 -8.94 10.30 -0.37
CA MET A 16 -9.54 9.17 -1.08
C MET A 16 -8.51 8.09 -1.47
N LEU A 17 -7.29 8.47 -1.83
CA LEU A 17 -6.22 7.52 -2.13
C LEU A 17 -5.69 6.83 -0.88
N VAL A 18 -5.55 7.55 0.23
CA VAL A 18 -5.15 6.98 1.52
C VAL A 18 -6.16 5.94 1.97
N ASP A 19 -7.46 6.26 1.97
CA ASP A 19 -8.53 5.32 2.34
C ASP A 19 -8.50 4.03 1.50
N ALA A 20 -8.29 4.16 0.19
CA ALA A 20 -8.20 2.99 -0.69
C ALA A 20 -6.95 2.14 -0.39
N LEU A 21 -5.82 2.78 -0.09
CA LEU A 21 -4.57 2.10 0.24
C LEU A 21 -4.61 1.41 1.60
N GLU A 22 -5.37 1.92 2.58
CA GLU A 22 -5.56 1.28 3.87
C GLU A 22 -6.26 -0.08 3.73
N VAL A 23 -7.35 -0.13 2.95
CA VAL A 23 -8.09 -1.37 2.67
C VAL A 23 -7.22 -2.37 1.92
N ASP A 24 -6.46 -1.90 0.92
CA ASP A 24 -5.57 -2.75 0.13
C ASP A 24 -4.42 -3.31 1.00
N LEU A 25 -3.85 -2.48 1.89
CA LEU A 25 -2.83 -2.89 2.84
C LEU A 25 -3.32 -4.00 3.77
N GLU A 26 -4.52 -3.85 4.35
CA GLU A 26 -5.14 -4.88 5.19
C GLU A 26 -5.27 -6.20 4.42
N GLY A 27 -5.76 -6.13 3.18
CA GLY A 27 -5.89 -7.29 2.29
C GLY A 27 -4.58 -8.04 2.06
N TYR A 28 -3.48 -7.32 1.77
CA TYR A 28 -2.17 -7.95 1.59
C TYR A 28 -1.58 -8.52 2.88
N VAL A 29 -1.82 -7.87 4.02
CA VAL A 29 -1.39 -8.38 5.32
C VAL A 29 -2.11 -9.69 5.65
N GLU A 30 -3.42 -9.78 5.43
CA GLU A 30 -4.17 -11.02 5.61
C GLU A 30 -3.74 -12.11 4.62
N ALA A 31 -3.56 -11.78 3.34
CA ALA A 31 -3.06 -12.73 2.34
C ALA A 31 -1.67 -13.29 2.71
N ALA A 32 -0.77 -12.45 3.24
CA ALA A 32 0.54 -12.89 3.73
C ALA A 32 0.43 -13.84 4.94
N LYS A 33 -0.52 -13.60 5.85
CA LYS A 33 -0.81 -14.48 6.99
C LYS A 33 -1.33 -15.83 6.54
N GLU A 34 -2.30 -15.84 5.62
CA GLU A 34 -2.86 -17.07 5.05
C GLU A 34 -1.81 -17.87 4.27
N ALA A 35 -0.99 -17.22 3.45
CA ALA A 35 0.10 -17.86 2.73
C ALA A 35 1.10 -18.52 3.69
N ARG A 36 1.40 -17.85 4.81
CA ARG A 36 2.28 -18.37 5.86
C ARG A 36 1.68 -19.59 6.54
N ALA A 37 0.39 -19.55 6.88
CA ALA A 37 -0.31 -20.69 7.47
C ALA A 37 -0.33 -21.92 6.56
N ASN A 38 -0.29 -21.71 5.24
CA ASN A 38 -0.31 -22.75 4.22
C ASN A 38 1.10 -23.13 3.68
N ASN A 39 2.19 -22.70 4.32
CA ASN A 39 3.58 -22.95 3.90
C ASN A 39 3.92 -22.49 2.46
N LYS A 40 3.19 -21.51 1.91
CA LYS A 40 3.44 -20.94 0.56
C LYS A 40 4.45 -19.79 0.63
N ARG A 41 5.74 -20.13 0.68
CA ARG A 41 6.82 -19.15 0.93
C ARG A 41 6.93 -18.04 -0.12
N ASP A 42 6.74 -18.37 -1.39
CA ASP A 42 6.81 -17.39 -2.48
C ASP A 42 5.66 -16.38 -2.41
N ASP A 43 4.46 -16.85 -2.07
CA ASP A 43 3.28 -16.00 -1.84
C ASP A 43 3.48 -15.08 -0.63
N VAL A 44 4.06 -15.60 0.47
CA VAL A 44 4.40 -14.76 1.65
C VAL A 44 5.30 -13.60 1.25
N ASN A 45 6.36 -13.88 0.47
CA ASN A 45 7.28 -12.84 0.03
C ASN A 45 6.58 -11.81 -0.85
N THR A 46 5.76 -12.29 -1.80
CA THR A 46 5.01 -11.45 -2.74
C THR A 46 4.05 -10.50 -2.01
N PHE A 47 3.23 -11.02 -1.09
CA PHE A 47 2.26 -10.20 -0.35
C PHE A 47 2.94 -9.26 0.66
N THR A 48 4.05 -9.70 1.28
CA THR A 48 4.83 -8.84 2.19
C THR A 48 5.47 -7.66 1.44
N GLU A 49 5.98 -7.89 0.23
CA GLU A 49 6.55 -6.83 -0.60
C GLU A 49 5.46 -5.82 -1.02
N ALA A 50 4.29 -6.31 -1.44
CA ALA A 50 3.15 -5.46 -1.78
C ALA A 50 2.72 -4.57 -0.60
N ALA A 51 2.51 -5.17 0.58
CA ALA A 51 2.17 -4.45 1.81
C ALA A 51 3.21 -3.37 2.15
N THR A 52 4.50 -3.69 2.04
CA THR A 52 5.58 -2.74 2.31
C THR A 52 5.55 -1.55 1.35
N ARG A 53 5.30 -1.79 0.06
CA ARG A 53 5.23 -0.75 -0.96
C ARG A 53 4.00 0.15 -0.79
N ILE A 54 2.85 -0.43 -0.43
CA ILE A 54 1.62 0.30 -0.14
C ILE A 54 1.80 1.19 1.08
N GLN A 55 2.31 0.63 2.19
CA GLN A 55 2.60 1.41 3.40
C GLN A 55 3.52 2.60 3.10
N ALA A 56 4.58 2.39 2.32
CA ALA A 56 5.51 3.46 1.96
C ALA A 56 4.89 4.55 1.06
N LEU A 57 3.90 4.21 0.23
CA LEU A 57 3.17 5.19 -0.56
C LEU A 57 2.13 5.93 0.29
N MET A 58 1.39 5.20 1.12
CA MET A 58 0.36 5.74 2.00
C MET A 58 0.94 6.77 2.97
N THR A 59 2.06 6.47 3.63
CA THR A 59 2.76 7.43 4.50
C THR A 59 3.14 8.71 3.75
N LYS A 60 3.66 8.60 2.52
CA LYS A 60 3.98 9.77 1.71
C LYS A 60 2.78 10.62 1.33
N LEU A 61 1.59 10.01 1.21
CA LEU A 61 0.35 10.71 0.89
C LEU A 61 -0.24 11.37 2.14
N GLN A 62 -0.21 10.68 3.28
CA GLN A 62 -0.61 11.22 4.59
C GLN A 62 0.22 12.48 4.95
N ASP A 63 1.53 12.45 4.72
CA ASP A 63 2.42 13.61 4.92
C ASP A 63 2.03 14.86 4.08
N LEU A 64 1.17 14.73 3.06
CA LEU A 64 0.73 15.85 2.20
C LEU A 64 -0.58 16.50 2.68
N ILE A 65 -1.32 15.85 3.58
CA ILE A 65 -2.62 16.30 4.08
C ILE A 65 -2.63 16.58 5.59
N GLU A 66 -1.58 16.18 6.32
CA GLU A 66 -1.39 16.54 7.73
C GLU A 66 -0.91 18.01 7.86
N ASP A 67 -1.82 18.91 8.26
CA ASP A 67 -1.57 20.29 8.72
C ASP A 67 -2.09 20.47 10.17
#